data_AF-A0A7L4QXX7-F1
#
_entry.id   AF-A0A7L4QXX7-F1
#
_cell.length_a   1.000
_cell.length_b   1.000
_cell.length_c   1.000
_cell.angle_alpha   90.00
_cell.angle_beta   90.00
_cell.angle_gamma   90.00
#
_symmetry.space_group_name_H-M   'P 1'
#
loop_
_entity.id
_entity.type
_entity.pdbx_description
1 polymer ?
#
loop_
_entity_poly.entity_id
_entity_poly.type
_entity_poly.pdbx_seq_one_letter_code
_entity_poly.pdbx_strand_id
1 'polypeptide(L)'
;MSLTLCPKCGAETRRLYKNVCRECFLEQFTLAVLPLVLHTRICSRCNARFDRNKWRDEGDLEDIVIRTVEDELFIHDEADDVEIYINPRQMTPHLYRVKVEIDAMVEGEPLHQELKTEVRIIREACDRCSRMAGGYFEAILQIRAANRLVTPEEIDACKLICAEMVEKLWKKGDRFAFITD
;
A
#
# COMPACT_ATOMS: atom_id res chain seq x y z
N MET A 1 -25.18 -43.80 11.36
CA MET A 1 -25.00 -42.69 10.40
C MET A 1 -24.55 -43.30 9.08
N SER A 2 -25.27 -43.04 8.00
CA SER A 2 -24.93 -43.57 6.66
C SER A 2 -23.75 -42.80 6.08
N LEU A 3 -22.76 -43.53 5.57
CA LEU A 3 -21.66 -42.96 4.79
C LEU A 3 -22.18 -42.62 3.39
N THR A 4 -21.66 -41.53 2.81
CA THR A 4 -21.96 -41.09 1.45
C THR A 4 -20.70 -41.17 0.61
N LEU A 5 -20.81 -41.56 -0.66
CA LEU A 5 -19.68 -41.64 -1.58
C LEU A 5 -19.39 -40.28 -2.21
N CYS A 6 -18.13 -39.89 -2.25
CA CYS A 6 -17.67 -38.70 -2.96
C CYS A 6 -17.77 -38.92 -4.48
N PRO A 7 -18.51 -38.08 -5.23
CA PRO A 7 -18.62 -38.21 -6.68
C PRO A 7 -17.30 -38.00 -7.44
N LYS A 8 -16.33 -37.26 -6.87
CA LYS A 8 -15.04 -36.94 -7.52
C LYS A 8 -14.00 -38.06 -7.34
N CYS A 9 -13.82 -38.57 -6.11
CA CYS A 9 -12.76 -39.53 -5.80
C CYS A 9 -13.26 -40.92 -5.38
N GLY A 10 -14.57 -41.10 -5.16
CA GLY A 10 -15.14 -42.37 -4.71
C GLY A 10 -14.89 -42.72 -3.24
N ALA A 11 -14.30 -41.83 -2.44
CA ALA A 11 -14.11 -42.06 -1.01
C ALA A 11 -15.44 -42.00 -0.24
N GLU A 12 -15.61 -42.86 0.75
CA GLU A 12 -16.73 -42.79 1.70
C GLU A 12 -16.48 -41.67 2.72
N THR A 13 -17.42 -40.75 2.83
CA THR A 13 -17.36 -39.61 3.76
C THR A 13 -18.66 -39.48 4.54
N ARG A 14 -18.58 -38.83 5.71
CA ARG A 14 -19.73 -38.54 6.57
C ARG A 14 -20.49 -37.28 6.15
N ARG A 15 -19.82 -36.35 5.45
CA ARG A 15 -20.35 -35.06 5.01
C ARG A 15 -19.76 -34.71 3.65
N LEU A 16 -20.57 -34.09 2.80
CA LEU A 16 -20.12 -33.48 1.56
C LEU A 16 -20.04 -31.95 1.74
N TYR A 17 -18.99 -31.35 1.19
CA TYR A 17 -18.76 -29.92 1.09
C TYR A 17 -18.91 -29.56 -0.39
N LYS A 18 -19.92 -28.74 -0.71
CA LYS A 18 -20.31 -28.45 -2.10
C LYS A 18 -20.37 -29.69 -3.01
N ASN A 19 -21.00 -30.77 -2.50
CA ASN A 19 -21.18 -32.06 -3.18
C ASN A 19 -19.94 -32.96 -3.35
N VAL A 20 -18.80 -32.65 -2.74
CA VAL A 20 -17.60 -33.52 -2.74
C VAL A 20 -17.08 -33.78 -1.32
N CYS A 21 -16.18 -34.75 -1.13
CA CYS A 21 -15.53 -34.92 0.18
C CYS A 21 -14.62 -33.73 0.51
N ARG A 22 -14.21 -33.64 1.78
CA ARG A 22 -13.37 -32.56 2.31
C ARG A 22 -12.10 -32.36 1.49
N GLU A 23 -11.35 -33.43 1.21
CA GLU A 23 -10.07 -33.35 0.49
C GLU A 23 -10.28 -32.83 -0.93
N CYS A 24 -11.31 -33.32 -1.61
CA CYS A 24 -11.67 -32.90 -2.96
C CYS A 24 -12.11 -31.45 -3.03
N PHE A 25 -12.79 -30.95 -1.99
CA PHE A 25 -13.19 -29.55 -1.85
C PHE A 25 -11.96 -28.66 -1.66
N LEU A 26 -11.08 -29.00 -0.72
CA LEU A 26 -9.86 -28.24 -0.42
C LEU A 26 -8.90 -28.15 -1.63
N GLU A 27 -8.82 -29.20 -2.45
CA GLU A 27 -8.00 -29.17 -3.66
C GLU A 27 -8.51 -28.22 -4.76
N GLN A 28 -9.83 -28.00 -4.82
CA GLN A 28 -10.45 -27.21 -5.89
C GLN A 28 -10.75 -25.78 -5.47
N PHE A 29 -10.91 -25.54 -4.17
CA PHE A 29 -11.24 -24.24 -3.65
C PHE A 29 -10.02 -23.32 -3.70
N THR A 30 -10.18 -22.15 -4.33
CA THR A 30 -9.15 -21.08 -4.32
C THR A 30 -9.58 -20.03 -3.31
N LEU A 31 -8.87 -19.93 -2.19
CA LEU A 31 -9.19 -19.01 -1.10
C LEU A 31 -8.87 -17.56 -1.46
N ALA A 32 -7.75 -17.32 -2.14
CA ALA A 32 -7.30 -16.01 -2.53
C ALA A 32 -6.54 -16.03 -3.86
N VAL A 33 -6.54 -14.89 -4.55
CA VAL A 33 -5.84 -14.66 -5.81
C VAL A 33 -5.05 -13.36 -5.70
N LEU A 34 -3.80 -13.40 -6.18
CA LEU A 34 -2.91 -12.26 -6.23
C LEU A 34 -2.08 -12.32 -7.52
N PRO A 35 -1.94 -11.20 -8.27
CA PRO A 35 -1.08 -11.19 -9.44
C PRO A 35 0.37 -11.50 -9.09
N LEU A 36 1.08 -12.21 -9.97
CA LEU A 36 2.50 -12.58 -9.75
C LEU A 36 3.45 -11.38 -9.74
N VAL A 37 3.07 -10.29 -10.41
CA VAL A 37 3.86 -9.06 -10.48
C VAL A 37 2.94 -7.85 -10.33
N LEU A 38 3.24 -7.03 -9.33
CA LEU A 38 2.58 -5.75 -9.06
C LEU A 38 3.55 -4.61 -9.33
N HIS A 39 2.99 -3.44 -9.66
CA HIS A 39 3.77 -2.22 -9.87
C HIS A 39 3.24 -1.13 -8.96
N THR A 40 4.15 -0.45 -8.27
CA THR A 40 3.83 0.71 -7.45
C THR A 40 4.70 1.89 -7.87
N ARG A 41 4.08 3.07 -7.97
CA ARG A 41 4.76 4.31 -8.36
C ARG A 41 5.03 5.15 -7.14
N ILE A 42 6.29 5.53 -6.95
CA ILE A 42 6.78 6.20 -5.75
C ILE A 42 7.58 7.43 -6.13
N CYS A 43 7.38 8.51 -5.38
CA CYS A 43 8.11 9.74 -5.60
C CYS A 43 9.59 9.56 -5.25
N SER A 44 10.48 9.81 -6.21
CA SER A 44 11.93 9.71 -5.99
C SER A 44 12.51 10.69 -4.96
N ARG A 45 11.76 11.75 -4.60
CA ARG A 45 12.20 12.77 -3.64
C ARG A 45 11.54 12.66 -2.27
N CYS A 46 10.23 12.42 -2.22
CA CYS A 46 9.48 12.45 -0.96
C CYS A 46 8.77 11.12 -0.63
N ASN A 47 9.06 10.04 -1.36
CA ASN A 47 8.50 8.69 -1.17
C ASN A 47 6.97 8.55 -1.23
N ALA A 48 6.26 9.59 -1.64
CA ALA A 48 4.82 9.48 -1.83
C ALA A 48 4.44 8.40 -2.83
N ARG A 49 3.37 7.67 -2.53
CA ARG A 49 2.80 6.65 -3.40
C ARG A 49 1.79 7.26 -4.34
N PHE A 50 1.77 6.83 -5.60
CA PHE A 50 0.70 7.14 -6.53
C PHE A 50 -0.40 6.09 -6.43
N ASP A 51 -1.59 6.54 -6.03
CA ASP A 51 -2.79 5.72 -5.89
C ASP A 51 -4.00 6.46 -6.47
N ARG A 52 -4.85 5.75 -7.23
CA ARG A 52 -6.11 6.26 -7.80
C ARG A 52 -6.01 7.68 -8.38
N ASN A 53 -4.99 7.88 -9.21
CA ASN A 53 -4.68 9.15 -9.87
C ASN A 53 -4.26 10.31 -8.95
N LYS A 54 -3.76 10.03 -7.75
CA LYS A 54 -3.30 11.02 -6.77
C LYS A 54 -2.01 10.57 -6.08
N TRP A 55 -1.19 11.53 -5.69
CA TRP A 55 -0.01 11.28 -4.86
C TRP A 55 -0.35 11.41 -3.38
N ARG A 56 -0.10 10.36 -2.61
CA ARG A 56 -0.35 10.30 -1.16
C ARG A 56 0.96 10.10 -0.42
N ASP A 57 1.15 10.85 0.65
CA ASP A 57 2.28 10.62 1.56
C ASP A 57 1.87 9.43 2.44
N GLU A 58 2.46 8.26 2.19
CA GLU A 58 2.10 6.99 2.83
C GLU A 58 3.38 6.36 3.40
N GLY A 59 3.48 6.32 4.73
CA GLY A 59 4.44 5.49 5.48
C GLY A 59 5.87 5.46 4.96
N ASP A 60 6.56 4.37 5.29
CA ASP A 60 7.82 4.02 4.68
C ASP A 60 7.63 3.15 3.42
N LEU A 61 8.74 2.72 2.82
CA LEU A 61 8.71 1.94 1.58
C LEU A 61 8.07 0.57 1.77
N GLU A 62 8.23 -0.04 2.94
CA GLU A 62 7.69 -1.36 3.26
C GLU A 62 6.18 -1.28 3.45
N ASP A 63 5.69 -0.25 4.15
CA ASP A 63 4.26 0.05 4.28
C ASP A 63 3.59 0.20 2.90
N ILE A 64 4.23 0.93 1.97
CA ILE A 64 3.72 1.10 0.61
C ILE A 64 3.64 -0.24 -0.13
N VAL A 65 4.63 -1.10 0.05
CA VAL A 65 4.68 -2.44 -0.58
C VAL A 65 3.56 -3.31 -0.02
N ILE A 66 3.36 -3.33 1.30
CA ILE A 66 2.28 -4.07 1.96
C ILE A 66 0.93 -3.61 1.43
N ARG A 67 0.67 -2.29 1.43
CA ARG A 67 -0.58 -1.73 0.89
C ARG A 67 -0.80 -2.05 -0.58
N THR A 68 0.26 -2.04 -1.39
CA THR A 68 0.16 -2.42 -2.81
C THR A 68 -0.31 -3.87 -2.96
N VAL A 69 0.10 -4.76 -2.06
CA VAL A 69 -0.36 -6.14 -2.05
C VAL A 69 -1.80 -6.24 -1.54
N GLU A 70 -2.14 -5.53 -0.47
CA GLU A 70 -3.51 -5.50 0.08
C GLU A 70 -4.53 -5.00 -0.95
N ASP A 71 -4.21 -3.93 -1.69
CA ASP A 71 -5.10 -3.33 -2.69
C ASP A 71 -5.42 -4.29 -3.87
N GLU A 72 -4.55 -5.27 -4.13
CA GLU A 72 -4.65 -6.20 -5.26
C GLU A 72 -4.95 -7.65 -4.82
N LEU A 73 -4.98 -7.91 -3.51
CA LEU A 73 -5.31 -9.21 -2.95
C LEU A 73 -6.82 -9.42 -2.99
N PHE A 74 -7.26 -10.40 -3.78
CA PHE A 74 -8.64 -10.85 -3.79
C PHE A 74 -8.81 -12.06 -2.89
N ILE A 75 -9.81 -12.03 -2.01
CA ILE A 75 -10.17 -13.13 -1.11
C ILE A 75 -11.58 -13.57 -1.48
N HIS A 76 -11.80 -14.88 -1.51
CA HIS A 76 -13.09 -15.45 -1.87
C HIS A 76 -14.18 -15.02 -0.86
N ASP A 77 -15.35 -14.61 -1.37
CA ASP A 77 -16.46 -14.07 -0.55
C ASP A 77 -17.09 -15.06 0.45
N GLU A 78 -16.68 -16.33 0.42
CA GLU A 78 -17.18 -17.38 1.33
C GLU A 78 -16.17 -17.68 2.45
N ALA A 79 -15.07 -16.93 2.50
CA ALA A 79 -14.08 -17.05 3.54
C ALA A 79 -14.52 -16.24 4.77
N ASP A 80 -14.73 -16.94 5.88
CA ASP A 80 -14.98 -16.39 7.20
C ASP A 80 -13.68 -16.44 8.04
N ASP A 81 -13.62 -15.66 9.12
CA ASP A 81 -12.49 -15.63 10.06
C ASP A 81 -11.11 -15.51 9.38
N VAL A 82 -11.00 -14.57 8.43
CA VAL A 82 -9.82 -14.39 7.59
C VAL A 82 -8.68 -13.71 8.35
N GLU A 83 -7.53 -14.39 8.42
CA GLU A 83 -6.25 -13.84 8.87
C GLU A 83 -5.26 -13.77 7.71
N ILE A 84 -4.56 -12.64 7.59
CA ILE A 84 -3.63 -12.38 6.49
C ILE A 84 -2.29 -11.93 7.07
N TYR A 85 -1.22 -12.60 6.67
CA TYR A 85 0.15 -12.25 7.04
C TYR A 85 0.95 -11.93 5.77
N ILE A 86 1.38 -10.67 5.65
CA ILE A 86 2.15 -10.17 4.49
C ILE A 86 3.61 -10.00 4.93
N ASN A 87 4.51 -10.73 4.28
CA ASN A 87 5.94 -10.68 4.55
C ASN A 87 6.71 -10.16 3.33
N PRO A 88 7.01 -8.85 3.27
CA PRO A 88 7.81 -8.28 2.21
C PRO A 88 9.31 -8.50 2.47
N ARG A 89 10.03 -8.92 1.43
CA ARG A 89 11.49 -9.02 1.44
C ARG A 89 12.08 -8.19 0.33
N GLN A 90 12.85 -7.17 0.70
CA GLN A 90 13.57 -6.35 -0.26
C GLN A 90 14.66 -7.19 -0.96
N MET A 91 14.61 -7.23 -2.29
CA MET A 91 15.63 -7.89 -3.11
C MET A 91 16.60 -6.87 -3.70
N THR A 92 16.07 -5.72 -4.13
CA THR A 92 16.84 -4.57 -4.61
C THR A 92 16.14 -3.28 -4.18
N PRO A 93 16.72 -2.09 -4.39
CA PRO A 93 16.03 -0.82 -4.15
C PRO A 93 14.73 -0.62 -4.95
N HIS A 94 14.44 -1.49 -5.93
CA HIS A 94 13.30 -1.40 -6.84
C HIS A 94 12.44 -2.66 -6.90
N LEU A 95 12.76 -3.69 -6.13
CA LEU A 95 12.09 -4.99 -6.21
C LEU A 95 11.93 -5.59 -4.83
N TYR A 96 10.70 -5.94 -4.49
CA TYR A 96 10.34 -6.72 -3.32
C TYR A 96 9.75 -8.05 -3.77
N ARG A 97 10.12 -9.12 -3.08
CA ARG A 97 9.39 -10.38 -3.12
C ARG A 97 8.52 -10.44 -1.90
N VAL A 98 7.23 -10.69 -2.07
CA VAL A 98 6.27 -10.71 -0.98
C VAL A 98 5.67 -12.11 -0.89
N LYS A 99 5.74 -12.70 0.31
CA LYS A 99 4.98 -13.90 0.66
C LYS A 99 3.72 -13.44 1.38
N VAL A 100 2.57 -13.99 0.99
CA VAL A 100 1.29 -13.76 1.67
C VAL A 100 0.79 -15.11 2.16
N GLU A 101 0.51 -15.20 3.44
CA GLU A 101 -0.11 -16.36 4.08
C GLU A 101 -1.54 -15.95 4.46
N ILE A 102 -2.51 -16.75 4.04
CA ILE A 102 -3.93 -16.53 4.32
C ILE A 102 -4.47 -17.77 5.02
N ASP A 103 -5.04 -17.57 6.21
CA ASP A 103 -5.78 -18.57 6.96
C ASP A 103 -7.25 -18.13 7.04
N ALA A 104 -8.17 -19.04 6.77
CA ALA A 104 -9.60 -18.74 6.80
C ALA A 104 -10.45 -19.99 7.05
N MET A 105 -11.73 -19.78 7.35
CA MET A 105 -12.74 -20.82 7.46
C MET A 105 -13.67 -20.78 6.24
N VAL A 106 -13.91 -21.92 5.59
CA VAL A 106 -14.85 -22.03 4.48
C VAL A 106 -15.75 -23.24 4.71
N GLU A 107 -17.07 -23.04 4.73
CA GLU A 107 -18.05 -24.10 5.04
C GLU A 107 -17.79 -24.81 6.38
N GLY A 108 -17.14 -24.10 7.32
CA GLY A 108 -16.72 -24.60 8.63
C GLY A 108 -15.43 -25.42 8.61
N GLU A 109 -14.70 -25.46 7.49
CA GLU A 109 -13.39 -26.12 7.37
C GLU A 109 -12.26 -25.09 7.34
N PRO A 110 -11.15 -25.32 8.06
CA PRO A 110 -9.99 -24.46 8.00
C PRO A 110 -9.23 -24.66 6.67
N LEU A 111 -8.93 -23.56 6.00
CA LEU A 111 -8.14 -23.50 4.78
C LEU A 111 -6.93 -22.58 5.01
N HIS A 112 -5.80 -23.02 4.46
CA HIS A 112 -4.57 -22.26 4.41
C HIS A 112 -4.12 -22.13 2.96
N GLN A 113 -3.76 -20.93 2.54
CA GLN A 113 -3.17 -20.69 1.22
C GLN A 113 -1.96 -19.76 1.31
N GLU A 114 -0.87 -20.16 0.64
CA GLU A 114 0.29 -19.30 0.43
C GLU A 114 0.30 -18.73 -1.00
N LEU A 115 0.50 -17.42 -1.11
CA LEU A 115 0.71 -16.71 -2.36
C LEU A 115 2.08 -16.04 -2.37
N LYS A 116 2.62 -15.84 -3.58
CA LYS A 116 3.88 -15.14 -3.81
C LYS A 116 3.72 -14.13 -4.92
N THR A 117 4.21 -12.92 -4.71
CA THR A 117 4.22 -11.86 -5.72
C THR A 117 5.54 -11.09 -5.72
N GLU A 118 5.81 -10.39 -6.81
CA GLU A 118 6.89 -9.42 -6.93
C GLU A 118 6.31 -8.00 -7.03
N VAL A 119 6.68 -7.11 -6.11
CA VAL A 119 6.32 -5.69 -6.17
C VAL A 119 7.48 -4.91 -6.76
N ARG A 120 7.25 -4.31 -7.93
CA ARG A 120 8.22 -3.49 -8.67
C ARG A 120 7.97 -2.00 -8.42
N ILE A 121 9.01 -1.30 -7.98
CA ILE A 121 8.94 0.11 -7.64
C ILE A 121 9.41 0.95 -8.81
N ILE A 122 8.48 1.70 -9.38
CA ILE A 122 8.73 2.70 -10.41
C ILE A 122 8.94 4.05 -9.70
N ARG A 123 10.11 4.65 -9.89
CA ARG A 123 10.45 5.95 -9.30
C ARG A 123 10.19 7.07 -10.31
N GLU A 124 9.34 8.02 -9.93
CA GLU A 124 9.05 9.23 -10.71
C GLU A 124 8.89 10.45 -9.79
N ALA A 125 8.78 11.67 -10.31
CA ALA A 125 8.57 12.85 -9.47
C ALA A 125 7.06 13.12 -9.32
N CYS A 126 6.59 13.32 -8.09
CA CYS A 126 5.20 13.70 -7.84
C CYS A 126 4.93 15.15 -8.25
N ASP A 127 3.66 15.52 -8.40
CA ASP A 127 3.26 16.88 -8.82
C ASP A 127 3.85 17.98 -7.94
N ARG A 128 3.91 17.77 -6.61
CA ARG A 128 4.53 18.70 -5.64
C ARG A 128 6.02 18.89 -5.94
N CYS A 129 6.77 17.78 -5.97
CA CYS A 129 8.22 17.83 -6.16
C CYS A 129 8.60 18.36 -7.54
N SER A 130 7.78 18.07 -8.56
CA SER A 130 7.93 18.62 -9.90
C SER A 130 7.68 20.14 -9.93
N ARG A 131 6.63 20.64 -9.26
CA ARG A 131 6.36 22.09 -9.11
C ARG A 131 7.50 22.80 -8.41
N MET A 132 7.98 22.26 -7.28
CA MET A 132 9.13 22.80 -6.55
C MET A 132 10.37 22.87 -7.45
N ALA A 133 10.70 21.79 -8.16
CA ALA A 133 11.86 21.74 -9.03
C ALA A 133 11.75 22.68 -10.25
N GLY A 134 10.53 22.95 -10.71
CA GLY A 134 10.24 23.88 -11.79
C GLY A 134 10.19 25.36 -11.37
N GLY A 135 10.41 25.68 -10.10
CA GLY A 135 10.31 27.05 -9.59
C GLY A 135 8.87 27.59 -9.58
N TYR A 136 7.87 26.72 -9.53
CA TYR A 136 6.47 27.13 -9.46
C TYR A 136 6.13 27.70 -8.08
N PHE A 137 5.47 28.85 -8.06
CA PHE A 137 4.91 29.46 -6.86
C PHE A 137 3.56 30.14 -7.17
N GLU A 138 2.70 30.22 -6.16
CA GLU A 138 1.41 30.94 -6.26
C GLU A 138 1.46 32.33 -5.61
N ALA A 139 2.44 32.55 -4.72
CA ALA A 139 2.65 33.83 -4.05
C ALA A 139 4.13 34.04 -3.75
N ILE A 140 4.55 35.31 -3.63
CA ILE A 140 5.89 35.72 -3.22
C ILE A 140 5.79 36.45 -1.89
N LEU A 141 6.57 36.00 -0.90
CA LEU A 141 6.69 36.68 0.39
C LEU A 141 7.98 37.52 0.41
N GLN A 142 7.86 38.83 0.60
CA GLN A 142 9.01 39.74 0.68
C GLN A 142 9.20 40.24 2.11
N ILE A 143 10.33 39.89 2.74
CA ILE A 143 10.70 40.35 4.08
C ILE A 143 11.43 41.69 3.95
N ARG A 144 11.01 42.70 4.72
CA ARG A 144 11.60 44.04 4.73
C ARG A 144 11.77 44.56 6.15
N ALA A 145 12.84 45.33 6.38
CA ALA A 145 13.06 46.07 7.62
C ALA A 145 13.00 47.58 7.36
N ALA A 146 12.50 48.34 8.32
CA ALA A 146 12.41 49.79 8.22
C ALA A 146 13.78 50.44 8.44
N ASN A 147 14.25 51.24 7.48
CA ASN A 147 15.50 52.03 7.54
C ASN A 147 16.79 51.22 7.80
N ARG A 148 16.79 49.90 7.55
CA ARG A 148 17.98 49.05 7.65
C ARG A 148 17.84 47.80 6.80
N LEU A 149 18.93 47.04 6.69
CA LEU A 149 18.91 45.70 6.14
C LEU A 149 18.29 44.73 7.16
N VAL A 150 17.61 43.71 6.63
CA VAL A 150 17.12 42.57 7.41
C VAL A 150 18.33 41.74 7.82
N THR A 151 18.42 41.33 9.09
CA THR A 151 19.52 40.48 9.52
C THR A 151 19.27 39.01 9.14
N PRO A 152 20.32 38.18 9.00
CA PRO A 152 20.16 36.76 8.74
C PRO A 152 19.25 36.05 9.76
N GLU A 153 19.37 36.42 11.04
CA GLU A 153 18.58 35.83 12.13
C GLU A 153 17.09 36.15 11.99
N GLU A 154 16.75 37.36 11.52
CA GLU A 154 15.36 37.74 11.26
C GLU A 154 14.78 36.99 10.05
N ILE A 155 15.59 36.77 9.02
CA ILE A 155 15.21 35.95 7.86
C ILE A 155 14.92 34.52 8.32
N ASP A 156 15.82 33.94 9.11
CA ASP A 156 15.68 32.58 9.63
C ASP A 156 14.44 32.44 10.54
N ALA A 157 14.17 33.43 11.40
CA ALA A 157 12.95 33.47 12.20
C ALA A 157 11.68 33.51 11.34
N CYS A 158 11.67 34.30 10.26
CA CYS A 158 10.55 34.34 9.31
C CYS A 158 10.39 33.01 8.56
N LYS A 159 11.50 32.37 8.15
CA LYS A 159 11.49 31.05 7.52
C LYS A 159 10.89 29.99 8.44
N LEU A 160 11.20 30.03 9.74
CA LEU A 160 10.65 29.11 10.73
C LEU A 160 9.12 29.27 10.85
N ILE A 161 8.61 30.50 10.93
CA ILE A 161 7.17 30.77 10.98
C ILE A 161 6.47 30.21 9.73
N CYS A 162 7.06 30.41 8.55
CA CYS A 162 6.52 29.87 7.31
C CYS A 162 6.53 28.33 7.30
N ALA A 163 7.61 27.71 7.77
CA ALA A 163 7.71 26.26 7.87
C ALA A 163 6.64 25.67 8.80
N GLU A 164 6.42 26.26 9.98
CA GLU A 164 5.35 25.85 10.91
C GLU A 164 3.96 25.96 10.27
N MET A 165 3.72 26.99 9.46
CA MET A 165 2.46 27.16 8.74
C MET A 165 2.26 26.07 7.68
N VAL A 166 3.31 25.75 6.90
CA VAL A 166 3.29 24.65 5.92
C VAL A 166 3.01 23.31 6.60
N GLU A 167 3.65 23.02 7.73
CA GLU A 167 3.37 21.79 8.48
C GLU A 167 1.91 21.70 8.94
N LYS A 168 1.31 22.81 9.39
CA LYS A 168 -0.11 22.84 9.76
C LYS A 168 -1.02 22.56 8.58
N LEU A 169 -0.65 23.02 7.38
CA LEU A 169 -1.40 22.74 6.14
C LEU A 169 -1.23 21.28 5.71
N TRP A 170 -0.04 20.71 5.82
CA TRP A 170 0.19 19.27 5.58
C TRP A 170 -0.63 18.38 6.50
N LYS A 171 -0.72 18.72 7.80
CA LYS A 171 -1.58 18.02 8.76
C LYS A 171 -3.06 18.08 8.40
N LYS A 172 -3.48 19.08 7.62
CA LYS A 172 -4.84 19.21 7.07
C LYS A 172 -5.01 18.51 5.71
N GLY A 173 -3.95 17.89 5.18
CA GLY A 173 -3.95 17.17 3.91
C GLY A 173 -3.58 18.02 2.69
N ASP A 174 -3.20 19.29 2.87
CA ASP A 174 -2.76 20.13 1.76
C ASP A 174 -1.30 19.85 1.41
N ARG A 175 -1.10 18.86 0.55
CA ARG A 175 0.21 18.46 0.03
C ARG A 175 0.88 19.58 -0.77
N PHE A 176 0.14 20.50 -1.38
CA PHE A 176 0.71 21.54 -2.25
C PHE A 176 1.24 22.76 -1.48
N ALA A 177 1.08 22.80 -0.16
CA ALA A 177 1.79 23.76 0.67
C ALA A 177 3.30 23.45 0.67
N PHE A 178 4.13 24.32 0.09
CA PHE A 178 5.59 24.22 0.18
C PHE A 178 6.22 25.61 0.02
N ILE A 179 7.47 25.73 0.44
CA ILE A 179 8.31 26.92 0.25
C ILE A 179 9.37 26.58 -0.79
N THR A 180 9.61 27.50 -1.71
CA THR A 180 10.71 27.45 -2.68
C THR A 180 11.44 28.79 -2.64
N ASP A 181 12.76 28.74 -2.80
CA ASP A 181 13.63 29.92 -2.93
C ASP A 181 13.82 30.30 -4.41
#